data_AF-A0A840UWP5-F1
#
_entry.id   AF-A0A840UWP5-F1
#
_cell.length_a   1.000
_cell.length_b   1.000
_cell.length_c   1.000
_cell.angle_alpha   90.00
_cell.angle_beta   90.00
_cell.angle_gamma   90.00
#
_symmetry.space_group_name_H-M   'P 1'
#
loop_
_entity.id
_entity.type
_entity.pdbx_description
1 polymer ?
#
loop_
_entity_poly.entity_id
_entity_poly.type
_entity_poly.pdbx_seq_one_letter_code
_entity_poly.pdbx_strand_id
1 'polypeptide(L)' 'MKPKTDASPSTTLPADSWLEVVREKVSRLQFGSVQVTVHDGRVTQVESIERTRFPQPGRSQG' A
#
# COMPACT_ATOMS: atom_id res chain seq x y z
N MET A 1 0.08 1.14 44.34
CA MET A 1 0.77 0.36 43.30
C MET A 1 0.11 0.64 41.96
N LYS A 2 0.82 1.23 40.99
CA LYS A 2 0.38 1.34 39.59
C LYS A 2 1.42 0.58 38.76
N PRO A 3 1.05 -0.39 37.90
CA PRO A 3 2.02 -0.96 36.98
C PRO A 3 2.42 0.14 36.00
N LYS A 4 3.69 0.52 36.11
CA LYS A 4 4.43 1.28 35.10
C LYS A 4 4.84 0.26 34.04
N THR A 5 4.82 0.67 32.78
CA THR A 5 5.62 0.06 31.72
C THR A 5 5.08 -1.23 31.10
N ASP A 6 4.46 -1.09 29.93
CA ASP A 6 4.96 -1.81 28.76
C ASP A 6 5.17 -0.79 27.64
N ALA A 7 6.25 -0.02 27.75
CA ALA A 7 6.87 0.56 26.57
C ALA A 7 7.64 -0.59 25.91
N SER A 8 6.96 -1.40 25.10
CA SER A 8 7.65 -2.37 24.26
C SER A 8 8.62 -1.61 23.34
N PRO A 9 9.93 -1.87 23.41
CA PRO A 9 10.92 -1.16 22.63
C PRO A 9 10.69 -1.44 21.15
N SER A 10 10.62 -0.36 20.37
CA SER A 10 10.69 -0.32 18.91
C SER A 10 11.75 -1.30 18.40
N THR A 11 11.32 -2.44 17.86
CA THR A 11 12.23 -3.43 17.29
C THR A 11 12.64 -2.97 15.90
N THR A 12 13.79 -2.29 15.86
CA THR A 12 14.94 -2.59 15.00
C THR A 12 14.62 -3.10 13.58
N LEU A 13 14.84 -2.24 12.57
CA LEU A 13 14.83 -2.53 11.13
C LEU A 13 15.63 -3.83 10.81
N PRO A 14 15.17 -4.72 9.90
CA PRO A 14 14.41 -4.40 8.70
C PRO A 14 13.02 -5.05 8.73
N ALA A 15 12.10 -4.48 9.51
CA ALA A 15 10.70 -4.88 9.47
C ALA A 15 10.11 -4.40 8.12
N ASP A 16 10.17 -5.31 7.14
CA ASP A 16 9.42 -5.30 5.88
C ASP A 16 9.72 -4.15 4.90
N SER A 17 10.87 -4.22 4.22
CA SER A 17 11.24 -3.33 3.10
C SER A 17 10.13 -3.18 2.04
N TRP A 18 9.27 -4.19 1.90
CA TRP A 18 8.15 -4.14 0.96
C TRP A 18 7.03 -3.17 1.40
N LEU A 19 6.86 -2.90 2.71
CA LEU A 19 5.88 -1.92 3.20
C LEU A 19 6.29 -0.49 2.82
N GLU A 20 7.58 -0.18 2.81
CA GLU A 20 8.09 1.10 2.32
C GLU A 20 7.83 1.25 0.82
N VAL A 21 8.06 0.18 0.04
CA VAL A 21 7.76 0.16 -1.40
C VAL A 21 6.26 0.35 -1.65
N VAL A 22 5.38 -0.30 -0.88
CA VAL A 22 3.93 -0.08 -0.97
C VAL A 22 3.59 1.37 -0.65
N ARG A 23 4.15 1.94 0.42
CA ARG A 23 3.91 3.34 0.81
C ARG A 23 4.34 4.31 -0.28
N GLU A 24 5.51 4.10 -0.87
CA GLU A 24 6.03 4.90 -1.99
C GLU A 24 5.15 4.80 -3.24
N LYS A 25 4.69 3.58 -3.58
CA LYS A 25 3.81 3.38 -4.74
C LYS A 25 2.45 4.02 -4.53
N VAL A 26 1.85 3.84 -3.35
CA VAL A 26 0.54 4.45 -3.02
C VAL A 26 0.62 5.97 -3.02
N SER A 27 1.70 6.57 -2.51
CA SER A 27 1.82 8.03 -2.48
C SER A 27 1.90 8.68 -3.86
N ARG A 28 2.37 7.94 -4.88
CA ARG A 28 2.47 8.40 -6.27
C ARG A 28 1.23 8.09 -7.11
N LEU A 29 0.41 7.14 -6.69
CA LEU A 29 -0.69 6.62 -7.49
C LEU A 29 -1.93 7.51 -7.34
N GLN A 30 -2.28 8.22 -8.41
CA GLN A 30 -3.50 9.05 -8.43
C GLN A 30 -4.77 8.22 -8.55
N PHE A 31 -4.74 7.22 -9.43
CA PHE A 31 -5.86 6.31 -9.66
C PHE A 31 -5.32 4.93 -10.03
N GLY A 32 -5.80 3.89 -9.36
CA GLY A 32 -5.31 2.55 -9.62
C GLY A 32 -5.38 1.61 -8.42
N SER A 33 -4.51 0.61 -8.42
CA SER A 33 -4.31 -0.32 -7.30
C SER A 33 -2.84 -0.66 -7.11
N VAL A 34 -2.44 -0.92 -5.87
CA VAL A 34 -1.16 -1.57 -5.56
C VAL A 34 -1.47 -3.02 -5.19
N GLN A 35 -0.75 -3.96 -5.80
CA GLN A 35 -0.91 -5.39 -5.59
C GLN A 35 0.35 -5.97 -4.97
N VAL A 36 0.16 -6.83 -3.98
CA VAL A 36 1.24 -7.54 -3.29
C VAL A 36 1.05 -9.03 -3.55
N THR A 37 2.11 -9.68 -4.01
CA THR A 37 2.11 -11.14 -4.23
C THR A 37 2.90 -11.80 -3.10
N VAL A 38 2.29 -12.81 -2.48
CA VAL A 38 2.87 -13.58 -1.38
C VAL A 38 3.03 -15.03 -1.83
N HIS A 39 4.24 -15.56 -1.69
CA HIS A 39 4.54 -16.98 -1.88
C HIS A 39 5.26 -17.48 -0.64
N ASP A 40 4.89 -18.68 -0.15
CA ASP A 40 5.52 -19.29 1.02
C ASP A 40 5.56 -18.38 2.27
N GLY A 41 4.45 -17.65 2.49
CA GLY A 41 4.34 -16.70 3.61
C GLY A 41 5.23 -15.45 3.49
N ARG A 42 5.90 -15.24 2.35
CA ARG A 42 6.79 -14.09 2.10
C ARG A 42 6.31 -13.26 0.92
N VAL A 43 6.39 -11.95 1.06
CA VAL A 43 6.14 -11.04 -0.06
C VAL A 43 7.25 -11.21 -1.10
N THR A 44 6.86 -11.53 -2.33
CA THR A 44 7.80 -11.72 -3.44
C THR A 44 7.69 -10.63 -4.51
N GLN A 45 6.55 -9.94 -4.59
CA GLN A 45 6.33 -8.86 -5.55
C GLN A 45 5.43 -7.77 -4.97
N VAL A 46 5.73 -6.53 -5.33
CA VAL A 46 4.86 -5.37 -5.14
C VAL A 46 4.76 -4.61 -6.46
N GLU A 47 3.55 -4.53 -7.01
CA GLU A 47 3.26 -3.86 -8.28
C GLU A 47 2.22 -2.76 -8.11
N SER A 48 2.28 -1.74 -8.97
CA SER A 48 1.29 -0.66 -9.05
C SER A 48 0.66 -0.67 -10.43
N ILE A 49 -0.67 -0.69 -10.48
CA ILE A 49 -1.47 -0.67 -11.70
C ILE A 49 -2.19 0.67 -11.76
N GLU A 50 -1.88 1.49 -12.77
CA GLU A 50 -2.56 2.76 -13.00
C GLU A 50 -3.88 2.57 -13.76
N ARG A 51 -4.89 3.38 -13.42
CA ARG A 51 -6.20 3.33 -14.09
C ARG A 51 -6.66 4.72 -14.47
N THR A 52 -6.80 4.96 -15.76
CA THR A 52 -7.36 6.21 -16.28
C THR A 52 -8.85 6.05 -16.54
N ARG A 53 -9.68 6.92 -15.94
CA ARG A 53 -11.10 7.00 -16.28
C ARG A 53 -11.28 7.98 -17.43
N PHE A 54 -11.73 7.49 -18.57
CA PHE A 54 -12.18 8.35 -19.64
C PHE A 54 -13.61 8.81 -19.33
N PRO A 55 -13.92 10.11 -19.49
CA PRO A 55 -15.30 10.56 -19.40
C PRO A 55 -16.12 9.78 -20.44
N GLN A 56 -17.23 9.21 -20.00
CA GLN A 56 -18.19 8.64 -20.94
C GLN A 56 -18.71 9.82 -21.77
N PRO A 57 -18.66 9.76 -23.12
CA PRO A 57 -19.22 10.84 -23.93
C PRO A 57 -20.65 11.01 -23.45
N GLY A 58 -20.93 12.18 -22.88
CA GLY A 58 -22.20 12.45 -22.24
C GLY A 58 -23.28 12.04 -23.22
N ARG A 59 -24.22 11.20 -22.77
CA ARG A 59 -25.50 11.18 -23.46
C ARG A 59 -25.99 12.61 -23.39
N SER A 60 -25.82 13.33 -24.49
CA SER A 60 -26.59 14.52 -24.78
C SER A 60 -28.04 14.03 -24.76
N GLN A 61 -28.69 14.13 -23.60
CA GLN A 61 -30.13 14.13 -23.57
C GLN A 61 -30.53 15.37 -24.35
N GLY A 62 -31.16 15.13 -25.50
CA GLY A 62 -31.82 16.17 -26.28
C GLY A 62 -33.07 16.68 -25.58
#